data_AF-A0A133MHX6-F1
#
_entry.id   AF-A0A133MHX6-F1
#
_cell.length_a   1.000
_cell.length_b   1.000
_cell.length_c   1.000
_cell.angle_alpha   90.00
_cell.angle_beta   90.00
_cell.angle_gamma   90.00
#
_symmetry.space_group_name_H-M   'P 1'
#
loop_
_entity.id
_entity.type
_entity.pdbx_description
1 polymer ?
#
loop_
_entity_poly.entity_id
_entity_poly.type
_entity_poly.pdbx_seq_one_letter_code
_entity_poly.pdbx_strand_id
1 'polypeptide(L)'
;MKDLNYLNSKRIPLVGNTWLGDEHNGAFKIYYKGIDYMVIASNGLGWEHVSVSSKNRIPSWEVMCKIKELFFEDEEVVIQYHPKKSEYINNYKNCLHLWRPIEKEIPKPPSILVGIRK
;
A
#
# COMPACT_ATOMS: atom_id res chain seq x y z
N MET A 1 4.84 -9.62 0.17
CA MET A 1 5.38 -8.36 -0.37
C MET A 1 6.57 -8.68 -1.27
N LYS A 2 6.80 -7.88 -2.32
CA LYS A 2 7.96 -8.02 -3.22
C LYS A 2 9.26 -7.56 -2.54
N ASP A 3 10.41 -8.03 -3.01
CA ASP A 3 11.69 -7.37 -2.74
C ASP A 3 11.70 -6.01 -3.43
N LEU A 4 11.68 -4.92 -2.67
CA LEU A 4 11.54 -3.55 -3.12
C LEU A 4 12.87 -2.93 -3.60
N ASN A 5 13.98 -3.68 -3.61
CA ASN A 5 15.25 -3.16 -4.12
C ASN A 5 15.21 -2.75 -5.59
N TYR A 6 14.36 -3.38 -6.41
CA TYR A 6 14.17 -2.94 -7.80
C TYR A 6 13.56 -1.53 -7.92
N LEU A 7 12.95 -1.02 -6.85
CA LEU A 7 12.42 0.34 -6.74
C LEU A 7 13.42 1.33 -6.11
N ASN A 8 14.68 0.96 -5.90
CA ASN A 8 15.66 1.85 -5.25
C ASN A 8 15.85 3.19 -5.97
N SER A 9 15.67 3.23 -7.30
CA SER A 9 15.69 4.50 -8.08
C SER A 9 14.55 5.46 -7.74
N LYS A 10 13.48 4.97 -7.09
CA LYS A 10 12.30 5.74 -6.66
C LYS A 10 12.30 6.03 -5.16
N ARG A 11 13.25 5.45 -4.43
CA ARG A 11 13.35 5.55 -2.98
C ARG A 11 13.77 6.96 -2.58
N ILE A 12 13.17 7.48 -1.52
CA ILE A 12 13.44 8.81 -0.99
C ILE A 12 13.59 8.74 0.53
N PRO A 13 14.36 9.65 1.14
CA PRO A 13 14.45 9.73 2.59
C PRO A 13 13.08 10.06 3.19
N LEU A 14 12.68 9.30 4.21
CA LEU A 14 11.56 9.69 5.05
C LEU A 14 12.00 10.90 5.88
N VAL A 15 11.18 11.94 5.95
CA VAL A 15 11.53 13.28 6.49
C VAL A 15 12.44 13.21 7.73
N GLY A 16 13.61 13.84 7.64
CA GLY A 16 14.59 13.94 8.73
C GLY A 16 15.44 12.69 8.96
N ASN A 17 15.24 11.62 8.18
CA ASN A 17 16.00 10.37 8.28
C ASN A 17 16.90 10.17 7.04
N THR A 18 18.15 9.77 7.25
CA THR A 18 19.09 9.39 6.18
C THR A 18 18.93 7.93 5.75
N TRP A 19 18.26 7.12 6.57
CA TRP A 19 17.94 5.73 6.23
C TRP A 19 16.85 5.69 5.16
N LEU A 20 17.18 5.07 4.03
CA LEU A 20 16.30 4.97 2.88
C LEU A 20 15.36 3.75 2.97
N GLY A 21 15.64 2.79 3.84
CA GLY A 21 14.92 1.53 3.96
C GLY A 21 15.77 0.31 3.55
N ASP A 22 15.10 -0.82 3.35
CA ASP A 22 15.67 -2.12 3.00
C ASP A 22 14.81 -2.81 1.92
N GLU A 23 14.98 -4.12 1.69
CA GLU A 23 14.23 -4.91 0.71
C GLU A 23 12.70 -4.91 0.95
N HIS A 24 12.18 -4.54 2.12
CA HIS A 24 10.73 -4.56 2.41
C HIS A 24 10.20 -3.28 3.03
N ASN A 25 11.07 -2.39 3.50
CA ASN A 25 10.71 -1.13 4.16
C ASN A 25 11.23 0.06 3.35
N GLY A 26 10.49 1.15 3.28
CA GLY A 26 10.97 2.36 2.63
C GLY A 26 9.92 3.40 2.30
N ALA A 27 10.39 4.61 1.99
CA ALA A 27 9.58 5.65 1.36
C ALA A 27 9.96 5.80 -0.11
N PHE A 28 8.96 5.99 -0.97
CA PHE A 28 9.10 6.02 -2.41
C PHE A 28 8.29 7.15 -3.01
N LYS A 29 8.79 7.72 -4.10
CA LYS A 29 8.06 8.69 -4.92
C LYS A 29 7.68 8.06 -6.26
N ILE A 30 6.40 7.76 -6.43
CA ILE A 30 5.88 7.09 -7.61
C ILE A 30 5.10 8.10 -8.46
N TYR A 31 5.58 8.37 -9.67
CA TYR A 31 4.88 9.20 -10.65
C TYR A 31 3.93 8.33 -11.47
N TYR A 32 2.64 8.67 -11.47
CA TYR A 32 1.63 7.96 -12.24
C TYR A 32 0.48 8.90 -12.65
N LYS A 33 0.13 8.90 -13.94
CA LYS A 33 -0.91 9.76 -14.54
C LYS A 33 -0.81 11.23 -14.09
N GLY A 34 0.35 11.83 -14.32
CA GLY A 34 0.56 13.26 -14.09
C GLY A 34 0.83 13.67 -12.64
N ILE A 35 0.79 12.75 -11.67
CA ILE A 35 0.90 13.08 -10.25
C ILE A 35 1.93 12.22 -9.55
N ASP A 36 2.64 12.87 -8.64
CA ASP A 36 3.54 12.27 -7.67
C ASP A 36 2.76 11.74 -6.47
N TYR A 37 2.89 10.44 -6.21
CA TYR A 37 2.41 9.79 -5.00
C TYR A 37 3.58 9.49 -4.06
N MET A 38 3.38 9.83 -2.79
CA MET A 38 4.23 9.38 -1.71
C MET A 38 3.74 8.00 -1.28
N VAL A 39 4.63 7.02 -1.35
CA VAL A 39 4.33 5.63 -0.97
C VAL A 39 5.26 5.22 0.15
N ILE A 40 4.73 4.67 1.23
CA ILE A 40 5.54 4.13 2.34
C ILE A 40 5.19 2.66 2.49
N ALA A 41 6.19 1.80 2.36
CA ALA A 41 6.10 0.36 2.59
C ALA A 41 6.78 -0.02 3.91
N SER A 42 6.20 -0.98 4.62
CA SER A 42 6.73 -1.49 5.88
C SER A 42 6.28 -2.91 6.17
N ASN A 43 7.13 -3.74 6.77
CA ASN A 43 6.80 -5.10 7.22
C ASN A 43 7.09 -5.30 8.73
N GLY A 44 6.13 -4.96 9.58
CA GLY A 44 6.31 -5.00 11.02
C GLY A 44 5.03 -5.32 11.76
N LEU A 45 5.15 -5.70 13.03
CA LEU A 45 4.01 -6.01 13.90
C LEU A 45 3.06 -7.10 13.34
N GLY A 46 3.60 -8.02 12.53
CA GLY A 46 2.83 -9.09 11.86
C GLY A 46 2.09 -8.65 10.59
N TRP A 47 2.35 -7.45 10.07
CA TRP A 47 1.72 -6.90 8.87
C TRP A 47 2.74 -6.43 7.85
N GLU A 48 2.45 -6.74 6.59
CA GLU A 48 2.93 -5.98 5.45
C GLU A 48 1.95 -4.85 5.17
N HIS A 49 2.48 -3.66 4.94
CA HIS A 49 1.70 -2.44 4.83
C HIS A 49 2.28 -1.53 3.76
N VAL A 50 1.39 -0.96 2.95
CA VAL A 50 1.72 0.12 2.02
C VAL A 50 0.71 1.25 2.18
N SER A 51 1.19 2.44 2.49
CA SER A 51 0.39 3.68 2.46
C SER A 51 0.69 4.46 1.20
N VAL A 52 -0.33 5.08 0.61
CA VAL A 52 -0.27 5.84 -0.65
C VAL A 52 -0.95 7.16 -0.42
N SER A 53 -0.22 8.26 -0.64
CA SER A 53 -0.77 9.59 -0.45
C SER A 53 -0.35 10.57 -1.53
N SER A 54 -1.17 11.60 -1.73
CA SER A 54 -0.82 12.73 -2.60
C SER A 54 -1.29 14.04 -1.98
N LYS A 55 -0.68 15.15 -2.39
CA LYS A 55 -1.01 16.47 -1.82
C LYS A 55 -2.47 16.87 -2.05
N ASN A 56 -2.99 16.63 -3.25
CA ASN A 56 -4.22 17.29 -3.70
C ASN A 56 -5.39 16.34 -3.99
N ARG A 57 -5.13 15.03 -4.15
CA ARG A 57 -6.18 14.05 -4.48
C ARG A 57 -6.04 12.76 -3.71
N ILE A 58 -7.16 12.16 -3.34
CA ILE A 58 -7.21 10.79 -2.86
C ILE A 58 -6.75 9.87 -4.02
N PRO A 59 -5.85 8.90 -3.79
CA PRO A 59 -5.49 7.92 -4.81
C PRO A 59 -6.75 7.22 -5.35
N SER A 60 -6.89 7.15 -6.68
CA SER A 60 -8.01 6.45 -7.30
C SER A 60 -7.84 4.93 -7.18
N TRP A 61 -8.92 4.18 -7.42
CA TRP A 61 -8.86 2.71 -7.49
C TRP A 61 -7.74 2.21 -8.42
N GLU A 62 -7.63 2.79 -9.61
CA GLU A 62 -6.59 2.44 -10.58
C GLU A 62 -5.17 2.70 -10.05
N VAL A 63 -4.96 3.80 -9.31
CA VAL A 63 -3.68 4.06 -8.64
C VAL A 63 -3.39 2.98 -7.61
N MET A 64 -4.39 2.60 -6.80
CA MET A 64 -4.23 1.55 -5.80
C MET A 64 -3.93 0.18 -6.43
N CYS A 65 -4.56 -0.17 -7.55
CA CYS A 65 -4.20 -1.34 -8.35
C CYS A 65 -2.74 -1.28 -8.79
N LYS A 66 -2.30 -0.12 -9.32
CA LYS A 66 -0.90 0.03 -9.74
C LYS A 66 0.08 -0.10 -8.59
N ILE A 67 -0.26 0.43 -7.42
CA ILE A 67 0.56 0.27 -6.22
C ILE A 67 0.57 -1.19 -5.75
N LYS A 68 -0.56 -1.91 -5.79
CA LYS A 68 -0.55 -3.35 -5.47
C LYS A 68 0.46 -4.09 -6.36
N GLU A 69 0.38 -3.89 -7.68
CA GLU A 69 1.31 -4.52 -8.64
C GLU A 69 2.78 -4.22 -8.33
N LEU A 70 3.09 -3.01 -7.84
CA LEU A 70 4.45 -2.57 -7.57
C LEU A 70 4.99 -3.00 -6.20
N PHE A 71 4.17 -3.41 -5.24
CA PHE A 71 4.64 -3.67 -3.88
C PHE A 71 4.27 -5.05 -3.36
N PHE A 72 3.28 -5.70 -3.95
CA PHE A 72 2.84 -7.04 -3.59
C PHE A 72 2.91 -7.97 -4.80
N GLU A 73 2.98 -9.26 -4.53
CA GLU A 73 2.88 -10.28 -5.57
C GLU A 73 1.46 -10.34 -6.15
N ASP A 74 1.35 -10.90 -7.36
CA ASP A 74 0.09 -10.92 -8.10
C ASP A 74 -0.99 -11.71 -7.35
N GLU A 75 -0.60 -12.86 -6.77
CA GLU A 75 -1.45 -13.75 -5.98
C GLU A 75 -1.61 -13.34 -4.50
N GLU A 76 -0.94 -12.24 -4.07
CA GLU A 76 -1.10 -11.74 -2.71
C GLU A 76 -2.41 -10.95 -2.56
N VAL A 77 -3.21 -11.39 -1.59
CA VAL A 77 -4.42 -10.67 -1.16
C VAL A 77 -4.00 -9.54 -0.23
N VAL A 78 -4.48 -8.34 -0.52
CA VAL A 78 -4.35 -7.14 0.33
C VAL A 78 -5.74 -6.58 0.61
N ILE A 79 -5.88 -5.89 1.73
CA ILE A 79 -7.13 -5.30 2.18
C ILE A 79 -6.97 -3.85 2.58
N GLN A 80 -8.06 -3.11 2.45
CA GLN A 80 -8.23 -1.78 3.00
C GLN A 80 -9.36 -1.82 4.01
N TYR A 81 -9.06 -1.40 5.24
CA TYR A 81 -10.05 -1.34 6.31
C TYR A 81 -10.78 0.01 6.33
N HIS A 82 -12.07 -0.07 6.61
CA HIS A 82 -12.85 1.05 7.12
C HIS A 82 -13.01 0.83 8.63
N PRO A 83 -12.11 1.35 9.47
CA PRO A 83 -12.18 1.13 10.91
C PRO A 83 -13.42 1.82 11.48
N LYS A 84 -13.77 1.45 12.72
CA LYS A 84 -14.84 2.15 13.43
C LYS A 84 -14.50 3.64 13.51
N LYS A 85 -15.51 4.50 13.37
CA LYS A 85 -15.32 5.96 13.42
C LYS A 85 -14.63 6.44 14.70
N SER A 86 -14.89 5.79 15.83
CA SER A 86 -14.25 6.07 17.12
C SER A 86 -12.76 5.71 17.18
N GLU A 87 -12.31 4.83 16.30
CA GLU A 87 -10.93 4.34 16.19
C GLU A 87 -10.24 4.92 14.94
N TYR A 88 -10.93 5.76 14.15
CA TYR A 88 -10.42 6.30 12.90
C TYR A 88 -9.39 7.38 13.14
N ILE A 89 -8.15 7.11 12.75
CA ILE A 89 -7.04 8.05 12.78
C ILE A 89 -6.81 8.57 11.36
N ASN A 90 -6.87 9.89 11.17
CA ASN A 90 -6.66 10.53 9.87
C ASN A 90 -5.60 11.63 9.96
N ASN A 91 -4.34 11.21 9.98
CA ASN A 91 -3.20 12.13 9.98
C ASN A 91 -2.94 12.74 8.60
N TYR A 92 -3.45 12.13 7.53
CA TYR A 92 -3.25 12.59 6.17
C TYR A 92 -4.51 12.37 5.32
N LYS A 93 -5.22 13.46 5.02
CA LYS A 93 -6.55 13.45 4.39
C LYS A 93 -6.65 12.65 3.10
N ASN A 94 -5.58 12.63 2.31
CA ASN A 94 -5.52 12.01 0.99
C ASN A 94 -4.64 10.75 0.99
N CYS A 95 -4.72 9.94 2.05
CA CYS A 95 -3.95 8.71 2.21
C CYS A 95 -4.88 7.49 2.18
N LEU A 96 -4.50 6.50 1.38
CA LEU A 96 -5.09 5.18 1.35
C LEU A 96 -4.04 4.14 1.73
N HIS A 97 -4.51 2.99 2.19
CA HIS A 97 -3.64 1.96 2.74
C HIS A 97 -4.00 0.58 2.19
N LEU A 98 -2.99 -0.26 2.03
CA LEU A 98 -3.08 -1.68 1.75
C LEU A 98 -2.38 -2.43 2.88
N TRP A 99 -3.06 -3.45 3.42
CA TRP A 99 -2.53 -4.29 4.47
C TRP A 99 -2.60 -5.76 4.06
N ARG A 100 -1.62 -6.54 4.47
CA ARG A 100 -1.62 -8.00 4.41
C ARG A 100 -1.05 -8.56 5.72
N PRO A 101 -1.77 -9.44 6.43
CA PRO A 101 -1.20 -10.12 7.59
C PRO A 101 -0.17 -11.17 7.13
N ILE A 102 0.94 -11.30 7.85
CA ILE A 102 2.03 -12.21 7.49
C ILE A 102 1.68 -13.66 7.82
N GLU A 103 1.05 -13.88 8.98
CA GLU A 103 0.82 -15.22 9.54
C GLU A 103 -0.63 -15.73 9.38
N LYS A 104 -1.51 -14.93 8.78
CA LYS A 104 -2.94 -15.25 8.65
C LYS A 104 -3.40 -15.11 7.22
N GLU A 105 -4.28 -15.99 6.77
CA GLU A 105 -4.99 -15.79 5.51
C GLU A 105 -6.13 -14.77 5.72
N ILE A 106 -6.28 -13.87 4.76
CA ILE A 106 -7.40 -12.93 4.74
C ILE A 106 -8.66 -13.70 4.33
N PRO A 107 -9.74 -13.68 5.15
CA PRO A 107 -10.98 -14.33 4.77
C PRO A 107 -11.54 -13.67 3.51
N LYS A 108 -11.81 -14.48 2.50
CA LYS A 108 -12.45 -14.03 1.25
C LYS A 108 -13.90 -14.50 1.23
N PRO A 109 -14.86 -13.66 0.82
CA PRO A 109 -16.22 -14.14 0.58
C PRO A 109 -16.21 -15.20 -0.54
N PRO A 110 -17.19 -16.13 -0.56
CA PRO A 110 -17.41 -17.01 -1.70
C PRO A 110 -17.49 -16.20 -3.00
N SER A 111 -16.84 -16.68 -4.07
CA SER A 111 -16.73 -15.91 -5.32
C SER A 111 -18.08 -15.54 -5.94
N ILE A 112 -19.12 -16.34 -5.69
CA ILE A 112 -20.47 -16.08 -6.17
C ILE A 112 -21.09 -14.79 -5.59
N LEU A 113 -20.62 -14.31 -4.43
CA LEU A 113 -21.04 -13.02 -3.88
C LEU A 113 -20.41 -11.83 -4.62
N VAL A 114 -19.37 -12.08 -5.43
CA VAL A 114 -18.74 -11.08 -6.30
C VAL A 114 -19.31 -11.17 -7.70
N GLY A 115 -19.48 -12.39 -8.23
CA GLY A 115 -20.06 -12.65 -9.54
C GLY A 115 -19.88 -14.09 -10.01
N ILE A 116 -20.43 -14.38 -11.19
CA ILE A 116 -20.34 -15.70 -11.83
C ILE A 116 -19.03 -15.76 -12.63
N ARG A 117 -18.20 -16.78 -12.37
CA ARG A 117 -17.04 -17.09 -13.23
C ARG A 117 -17.57 -17.67 -14.55
N LYS A 118 -17.22 -17.04 -15.67
CA LYS A 118 -17.50 -17.56 -17.01
C LYS A 118 -16.36 -18.45 -17.47
#